data_AF-A0A7S3RRQ6-F1
#
_entry.id   AF-A0A7S3RRQ6-F1
#
_cell.length_a   1.000
_cell.length_b   1.000
_cell.length_c   1.000
_cell.angle_alpha   90.00
_cell.angle_beta   90.00
_cell.angle_gamma   90.00
#
_symmetry.space_group_name_H-M   'P 1'
#
loop_
_entity.id
_entity.type
_entity.pdbx_description
1 polymer ?
#
loop_
_entity_poly.entity_id
_entity_poly.type
_entity_poly.pdbx_seq_one_letter_code
_entity_poly.pdbx_strand_id
1 'polypeptide(L)'
;LLEAISDANSVSVTTAQARAAVDDLDAYAARYEARLTAQNAMHLRQFRQLCTQLHQHLAGLAKSSAHTVGAFLVMLGADHFDLPELSRFLDRTELPRKVRGYADHAQVAAQRGGSAPCSSVYGVAELLAA
;
A
#
# COMPACT_ATOMS: atom_id res chain seq x y z
N LEU A 1 -20.51 3.86 -21.07
CA LEU A 1 -19.56 2.81 -21.54
C LEU A 1 -18.12 3.24 -21.26
N LEU A 2 -17.67 4.42 -21.73
CA LEU A 2 -16.34 4.95 -21.41
C LEU A 2 -16.11 5.17 -19.91
N GLU A 3 -17.09 5.73 -19.18
CA GLU A 3 -16.99 5.89 -17.71
C GLU A 3 -16.83 4.54 -16.99
N ALA A 4 -17.65 3.56 -17.35
CA ALA A 4 -17.54 2.21 -16.78
C ALA A 4 -16.19 1.52 -17.10
N ILE A 5 -15.61 1.75 -18.28
CA ILE A 5 -14.25 1.26 -18.60
C ILE A 5 -13.22 2.00 -17.77
N SER A 6 -13.34 3.32 -17.62
CA SER A 6 -12.43 4.13 -16.81
C SER A 6 -12.44 3.68 -15.36
N ASP A 7 -13.63 3.50 -14.77
CA ASP A 7 -13.80 3.06 -13.39
C ASP A 7 -13.26 1.64 -13.17
N ALA A 8 -13.43 0.75 -14.15
CA ALA A 8 -12.92 -0.63 -14.06
C ALA A 8 -11.39 -0.74 -14.17
N ASN A 9 -10.71 0.27 -14.73
CA ASN A 9 -9.26 0.26 -14.97
C ASN A 9 -8.52 1.39 -14.23
N SER A 10 -9.17 2.06 -13.29
CA SER A 10 -8.57 3.15 -12.50
C SER A 10 -8.63 2.83 -11.02
N VAL A 11 -7.56 3.18 -10.31
CA VAL A 11 -7.49 3.06 -8.85
C VAL A 11 -7.33 4.46 -8.27
N SER A 12 -8.15 4.79 -7.28
CA SER A 12 -8.04 6.05 -6.52
C SER A 12 -7.31 5.80 -5.21
N VAL A 13 -6.20 6.50 -5.00
CA VAL A 13 -5.41 6.42 -3.76
C VAL A 13 -5.36 7.78 -3.08
N THR A 14 -5.68 7.81 -1.80
CA THR A 14 -5.67 9.02 -0.98
C THR A 14 -4.45 9.08 -0.05
N THR A 15 -4.07 10.28 0.37
CA THR A 15 -2.98 10.50 1.33
C THR A 15 -3.21 9.76 2.65
N ALA A 16 -4.47 9.67 3.10
CA ALA A 16 -4.83 8.95 4.32
C ALA A 16 -4.62 7.44 4.18
N GLN A 17 -5.00 6.84 3.04
CA GLN A 17 -4.71 5.43 2.75
C GLN A 17 -3.20 5.17 2.68
N ALA A 18 -2.46 6.04 1.99
CA ALA A 18 -1.00 5.93 1.92
C ALA A 18 -0.34 5.98 3.30
N ARG A 19 -0.78 6.92 4.15
CA ARG A 19 -0.26 7.06 5.51
C ARG A 19 -0.54 5.82 6.35
N ALA A 20 -1.79 5.35 6.35
CA ALA A 20 -2.18 4.18 7.11
C ALA A 20 -1.42 2.92 6.63
N ALA A 21 -1.13 2.81 5.33
CA ALA A 21 -0.37 1.68 4.80
C ALA A 21 1.06 1.66 5.33
N VAL A 22 1.69 2.83 5.45
CA VAL A 22 3.02 2.96 6.07
C VAL A 22 2.96 2.54 7.54
N ASP A 23 2.01 3.08 8.30
CA ASP A 23 1.88 2.79 9.74
C ASP A 23 1.60 1.28 10.00
N ASP A 24 0.71 0.67 9.22
CA ASP A 24 0.37 -0.75 9.33
C ASP A 24 1.56 -1.65 8.98
N LEU A 25 2.33 -1.30 7.94
CA LEU A 25 3.52 -2.03 7.52
C LEU A 25 4.67 -1.88 8.54
N ASP A 26 4.85 -0.72 9.14
CA ASP A 26 5.84 -0.48 10.19
C ASP A 26 5.55 -1.35 11.42
N ALA A 27 4.28 -1.37 11.85
CA ALA A 27 3.86 -2.18 12.99
C ALA A 27 3.97 -3.69 12.70
N TYR A 28 3.61 -4.11 11.48
CA TYR A 28 3.77 -5.50 11.05
C TYR A 28 5.25 -5.92 10.99
N ALA A 29 6.10 -5.10 10.37
CA ALA A 29 7.53 -5.36 10.21
C ALA A 29 8.23 -5.49 11.58
N ALA A 30 7.92 -4.59 12.53
CA ALA A 30 8.49 -4.62 13.88
C ALA A 30 8.26 -5.96 14.59
N ARG A 31 7.15 -6.65 14.29
CA ARG A 31 6.79 -7.93 14.93
C ARG A 31 7.21 -9.17 14.15
N TYR A 32 7.20 -9.10 12.82
CA TYR A 32 7.31 -10.29 11.97
C TYR A 32 8.52 -10.30 11.02
N GLU A 33 9.21 -9.17 10.80
CA GLU A 33 10.32 -9.09 9.83
C GLU A 33 11.44 -10.10 10.14
N ALA A 34 11.80 -10.27 11.41
CA ALA A 34 12.83 -11.23 11.83
C ALA A 34 12.48 -12.71 11.55
N ARG A 35 11.21 -13.02 11.26
CA ARG A 35 10.73 -14.37 10.95
C ARG A 35 10.60 -14.62 9.45
N LEU A 36 10.80 -13.58 8.62
CA LEU A 36 10.72 -13.69 7.18
C LEU A 36 12.04 -14.23 6.62
N THR A 37 11.95 -14.91 5.48
CA THR A 37 13.14 -15.22 4.68
C THR A 37 13.79 -13.90 4.23
N ALA A 38 15.10 -13.91 3.97
CA ALA A 38 15.82 -12.70 3.55
C ALA A 38 15.17 -12.04 2.32
N GLN A 39 14.68 -12.84 1.36
CA GLN A 39 13.97 -12.36 0.18
C GLN A 39 12.64 -11.69 0.55
N ASN A 40 11.81 -12.31 1.41
CA ASN A 40 10.53 -11.74 1.82
C ASN A 40 10.71 -10.47 2.65
N ALA A 41 11.75 -10.40 3.50
CA ALA A 41 12.09 -9.20 4.24
C ALA A 41 12.52 -8.06 3.30
N MET A 42 13.29 -8.36 2.25
CA MET A 42 13.65 -7.38 1.23
C MET A 42 12.41 -6.83 0.50
N HIS A 43 11.51 -7.71 0.03
CA HIS A 43 10.28 -7.27 -0.65
C HIS A 43 9.35 -6.48 0.28
N LEU A 44 9.24 -6.86 1.56
CA LEU A 44 8.51 -6.09 2.56
C LEU A 44 9.08 -4.67 2.71
N ARG A 45 10.41 -4.53 2.79
CA ARG A 45 11.07 -3.22 2.86
C ARG A 45 10.85 -2.39 1.60
N GLN A 46 10.94 -3.00 0.43
CA GLN A 46 10.67 -2.33 -0.85
C GLN A 46 9.22 -1.83 -0.92
N PHE A 47 8.25 -2.68 -0.57
CA PHE A 47 6.85 -2.29 -0.55
C PHE A 47 6.57 -1.15 0.44
N ARG A 48 7.17 -1.21 1.63
CA ARG A 48 7.09 -0.13 2.63
C ARG A 48 7.70 1.18 2.12
N GLN A 49 8.83 1.11 1.42
CA GLN A 49 9.48 2.27 0.81
C GLN A 49 8.58 2.90 -0.27
N LEU A 50 7.96 2.07 -1.11
CA LEU A 50 6.98 2.53 -2.10
C LEU A 50 5.79 3.26 -1.43
N CYS A 51 5.18 2.66 -0.39
CA CYS A 51 4.11 3.30 0.38
C CYS A 51 4.56 4.64 0.99
N THR A 52 5.81 4.71 1.46
CA THR A 52 6.39 5.93 2.04
C THR A 52 6.54 7.03 1.00
N GLN A 53 7.10 6.71 -0.17
CA GLN A 53 7.19 7.66 -1.28
C GLN A 53 5.79 8.13 -1.69
N LEU A 54 4.84 7.20 -1.80
CA LEU A 54 3.46 7.50 -2.18
C LEU A 54 2.81 8.47 -1.19
N HIS A 55 2.97 8.22 0.11
CA HIS A 55 2.50 9.13 1.14
C HIS A 55 3.13 10.52 1.03
N GLN A 56 4.45 10.60 0.86
CA GLN A 56 5.17 11.87 0.75
C GLN A 56 4.72 12.68 -0.48
N HIS A 57 4.58 12.02 -1.63
CA HIS A 57 4.11 12.67 -2.85
C HIS A 57 2.67 13.18 -2.69
N LEU A 58 1.75 12.33 -2.24
CA LEU A 58 0.34 12.72 -2.05
C LEU A 58 0.16 13.80 -0.98
N ALA A 59 0.99 13.83 0.06
CA ALA A 59 0.96 14.88 1.09
C ALA A 59 1.39 16.25 0.54
N GLY A 60 2.21 16.27 -0.53
CA GLY A 60 2.63 17.50 -1.21
C GLY A 60 1.66 18.02 -2.26
N LEU A 61 0.64 17.24 -2.63
CA LEU A 61 -0.33 17.64 -3.66
C LEU A 61 -1.38 18.60 -3.11
N ALA A 62 -1.57 19.73 -3.79
CA ALA A 62 -2.62 20.70 -3.46
C ALA A 62 -4.00 20.34 -4.04
N LYS A 63 -4.03 19.49 -5.09
CA LYS A 63 -5.24 19.09 -5.82
C LYS A 63 -5.12 17.65 -6.30
N SER A 64 -6.25 16.98 -6.46
CA SER A 64 -6.31 15.66 -7.09
C SER A 64 -5.87 15.72 -8.55
N SER A 65 -5.19 14.68 -9.00
CA SER A 65 -4.72 14.52 -10.38
C SER A 65 -4.89 13.07 -10.83
N ALA A 66 -5.05 12.87 -12.13
CA ALA A 66 -5.16 11.57 -12.76
C ALA A 66 -3.95 11.33 -13.66
N HIS A 67 -3.32 10.17 -13.50
CA HIS A 67 -2.10 9.81 -14.21
C HIS A 67 -2.17 8.34 -14.64
N THR A 68 -1.49 8.01 -15.73
CA THR A 68 -1.19 6.60 -16.02
C THR A 68 -0.26 6.07 -14.93
N VAL A 69 -0.33 4.76 -14.64
CA VAL A 69 0.53 4.11 -13.64
C VAL A 69 2.01 4.43 -13.90
N GLY A 70 2.46 4.29 -15.16
CA GLY A 70 3.84 4.60 -15.53
C GLY A 70 4.25 6.07 -15.28
N ALA A 71 3.42 7.04 -15.67
CA ALA A 71 3.72 8.46 -15.43
C ALA A 71 3.71 8.78 -13.93
N PHE A 72 2.80 8.17 -13.17
CA PHE A 72 2.71 8.30 -11.73
C PHE A 72 3.99 7.81 -11.03
N LEU A 73 4.50 6.63 -11.39
CA LEU A 73 5.72 6.07 -10.81
C LEU A 73 6.95 6.93 -11.07
N VAL A 74 7.08 7.51 -12.26
CA VAL A 74 8.19 8.40 -12.60
C VAL A 74 8.13 9.68 -11.76
N MET A 75 6.96 10.29 -11.62
CA MET A 75 6.80 11.47 -10.74
C MET A 75 7.03 11.15 -9.27
N LEU A 76 6.74 9.91 -8.87
CA LEU A 76 6.99 9.41 -7.53
C LEU A 76 8.48 9.13 -7.24
N GLY A 77 9.30 8.97 -8.28
CA GLY A 77 10.66 8.43 -8.15
C GLY A 77 10.68 6.94 -7.75
N ALA A 78 9.65 6.20 -8.17
CA ALA A 78 9.39 4.80 -7.85
C ALA A 78 9.45 3.89 -9.09
N ASP A 79 9.97 4.40 -10.21
CA ASP A 79 10.16 3.67 -11.47
C ASP A 79 11.20 2.55 -11.38
N HIS A 80 12.04 2.55 -10.35
CA HIS A 80 13.02 1.51 -10.07
C HIS A 80 12.44 0.27 -9.37
N PHE A 81 11.18 0.31 -8.91
CA PHE A 81 10.54 -0.85 -8.29
C PHE A 81 9.99 -1.81 -9.34
N ASP A 82 10.25 -3.11 -9.15
CA ASP A 82 9.61 -4.17 -9.92
C ASP A 82 8.18 -4.39 -9.40
N LEU A 83 7.22 -3.62 -9.90
CA LEU A 83 5.81 -3.74 -9.49
C LEU A 83 5.24 -5.15 -9.74
N PRO A 84 5.49 -5.81 -10.90
CA PRO A 84 5.04 -7.18 -11.11
C PRO A 84 5.54 -8.16 -10.05
N GLU A 85 6.81 -8.10 -9.65
CA GLU A 85 7.34 -8.97 -8.61
C GLU A 85 6.80 -8.61 -7.22
N LEU A 86 6.63 -7.32 -6.91
CA LEU A 86 5.97 -6.88 -5.68
C LEU A 86 4.52 -7.37 -5.60
N SER A 87 3.75 -7.27 -6.69
CA SER A 87 2.38 -7.79 -6.76
C SER A 87 2.36 -9.29 -6.49
N ARG A 88 3.22 -10.07 -7.16
CA ARG A 88 3.34 -11.51 -6.93
C ARG A 88 3.73 -11.84 -5.49
N PHE A 89 4.61 -11.06 -4.89
CA PHE A 89 4.99 -11.21 -3.49
C PHE A 89 3.80 -10.98 -2.55
N LEU A 90 3.01 -9.91 -2.78
CA LEU A 90 1.81 -9.62 -1.99
C LEU A 90 0.78 -10.75 -2.09
N ASP A 91 0.57 -11.28 -3.29
CA ASP A 91 -0.36 -12.39 -3.54
C ASP A 91 0.11 -13.68 -2.85
N ARG A 92 1.37 -14.09 -3.10
CA ARG A 92 1.93 -15.33 -2.55
C ARG A 92 1.98 -15.35 -1.03
N THR A 93 2.29 -14.21 -0.43
CA THR A 93 2.41 -14.10 1.03
C THR A 93 1.09 -13.75 1.70
N GLU A 94 0.06 -13.41 0.91
CA GLU A 94 -1.19 -12.83 1.37
C GLU A 94 -0.93 -11.66 2.35
N LEU A 95 0.10 -10.86 2.08
CA LEU A 95 0.54 -9.79 2.97
C LEU A 95 -0.58 -8.79 3.27
N PRO A 96 -1.38 -8.31 2.29
CA PRO A 96 -2.49 -7.40 2.57
C PRO A 96 -3.48 -7.98 3.59
N ARG A 97 -3.78 -9.28 3.48
CA ARG A 97 -4.66 -10.00 4.42
C ARG A 97 -4.05 -10.09 5.82
N LYS A 98 -2.76 -10.43 5.91
CA LYS A 98 -2.03 -10.56 7.19
C LYS A 98 -1.88 -9.22 7.90
N VAL A 99 -1.52 -8.17 7.16
CA VAL A 99 -1.36 -6.82 7.70
C VAL A 99 -2.70 -6.29 8.16
N ARG A 100 -3.77 -6.47 7.38
CA ARG A 100 -5.13 -6.11 7.81
C ARG A 100 -5.54 -6.85 9.08
N GLY A 101 -5.39 -8.18 9.13
CA GLY A 101 -5.72 -8.94 10.33
C GLY A 101 -4.93 -8.48 11.55
N TYR A 102 -3.65 -8.16 11.37
CA TYR A 102 -2.81 -7.60 12.43
C TYR A 102 -3.28 -6.21 12.88
N ALA A 103 -3.57 -5.30 11.94
CA ALA A 103 -4.08 -3.96 12.22
C ALA A 103 -5.43 -4.02 12.96
N ASP A 104 -6.35 -4.88 12.53
CA ASP A 104 -7.63 -5.11 13.19
C ASP A 104 -7.43 -5.63 14.63
N HIS A 105 -6.52 -6.59 14.85
CA HIS A 105 -6.20 -7.08 16.19
C HIS A 105 -5.49 -6.04 17.07
N ALA A 106 -4.61 -5.23 16.49
CA ALA A 106 -3.91 -4.15 17.18
C ALA A 106 -4.88 -3.00 17.54
N GLN A 107 -5.83 -2.68 16.66
CA GLN A 107 -6.90 -1.71 16.92
C GLN A 107 -7.87 -2.22 17.98
N VAL A 108 -8.27 -3.49 17.93
CA VAL A 108 -9.08 -4.13 19.00
C VAL A 108 -8.36 -4.10 20.35
N ALA A 109 -7.03 -4.25 20.35
CA ALA A 109 -6.22 -4.10 21.56
C ALA A 109 -6.08 -2.63 22.02
N ALA A 110 -6.21 -1.66 21.11
CA ALA A 110 -6.02 -0.23 21.37
C ALA A 110 -7.34 0.55 21.63
N GLN A 111 -8.51 0.09 21.17
CA GLN A 111 -9.80 0.81 21.15
C GLN A 111 -10.94 -0.24 21.20
N ARG A 112 -11.97 -0.30 22.06
CA ARG A 112 -12.63 0.61 23.04
C ARG A 112 -13.03 2.01 22.58
N GLY A 113 -12.89 2.35 21.30
CA GLY A 113 -13.52 3.56 20.74
C GLY A 113 -12.92 3.99 19.40
N GLY A 114 -13.69 3.82 18.32
CA GLY A 114 -13.41 4.44 17.02
C GLY A 114 -13.55 3.47 15.85
N SER A 115 -14.46 3.79 14.93
CA SER A 115 -14.72 3.02 13.70
C SER A 115 -13.49 2.99 12.78
N ALA A 116 -13.15 1.81 12.28
CA ALA A 116 -11.91 1.55 11.52
C ALA A 116 -11.83 2.33 10.19
N PRO A 117 -10.67 2.93 9.86
CA PRO A 117 -10.41 3.38 8.50
C PRO A 117 -10.19 2.16 7.59
N CYS A 118 -10.78 2.23 6.40
CA CYS A 118 -10.72 1.23 5.34
C CYS A 118 -9.27 0.74 5.09
N SER A 119 -9.09 -0.57 4.94
CA SER A 119 -7.78 -1.21 4.89
C SER A 119 -6.85 -0.56 3.86
N SER A 120 -5.82 0.10 4.38
CA SER A 120 -4.90 0.99 3.68
C SER A 120 -4.03 0.28 2.63
N VAL A 121 -3.64 -0.96 2.94
CA VAL A 121 -2.72 -1.75 2.14
C VAL A 121 -3.37 -2.31 0.88
N TYR A 122 -4.68 -2.59 0.89
CA TYR A 122 -5.39 -3.09 -0.29
C TYR A 122 -5.45 -2.04 -1.40
N GLY A 123 -5.70 -0.77 -1.07
CA GLY A 123 -5.73 0.30 -2.07
C GLY A 123 -4.37 0.50 -2.76
N VAL A 124 -3.26 0.29 -2.04
CA VAL A 124 -1.93 0.33 -2.64
C VAL A 124 -1.60 -0.96 -3.39
N ALA A 125 -2.08 -2.12 -2.93
CA ALA A 125 -1.90 -3.40 -3.62
C ALA A 125 -2.65 -3.43 -4.97
N GLU A 126 -3.85 -2.85 -5.04
CA GLU A 126 -4.61 -2.73 -6.30
C GLU A 126 -3.87 -1.87 -7.33
N LEU A 127 -3.18 -0.81 -6.91
CA LEU A 127 -2.32 -0.01 -7.79
C LEU A 127 -1.19 -0.85 -8.43
N LEU A 128 -0.70 -1.89 -7.73
CA LEU A 128 0.36 -2.76 -8.24
C LEU A 128 -0.13 -3.80 -9.25
N ALA A 129 -1.44 -4.11 -9.21
CA ALA A 129 -2.07 -5.08 -10.08
C ALA A 129 -2.67 -4.46 -11.36
N ALA A 130 -2.74 -3.13 -11.43
CA ALA A 130 -3.23 -2.35 -12.57
C ALA A 130 -2.16 -2.14 -13.65
#